data_AF-A0A1S2PZJ0-F1
#
_entry.id   AF-A0A1S2PZJ0-F1
#
_cell.length_a   1.000
_cell.length_b   1.000
_cell.length_c   1.000
_cell.angle_alpha   90.00
_cell.angle_beta   90.00
_cell.angle_gamma   90.00
#
_symmetry.space_group_name_H-M   'P 1'
#
loop_
_entity.id
_entity.type
_entity.pdbx_description
1 polymer ?
#
loop_
_entity_poly.entity_id
_entity_poly.type
_entity_poly.pdbx_seq_one_letter_code
_entity_poly.pdbx_strand_id
1 'polypeptide(L)'
;MRRVPASLADLRPVRDVRGQGHLYAVELAPGLLWPLMQEAEKRDVFFYPFTGAGGHPRSEGAVVAPALTSTAEDIDFLTSALCGAVSARTKPSTAGGRGQPT
;
A
#
# COMPACT_ATOMS: atom_id res chain seq x y z
N MET A 1 -11.95 -16.94 13.20
CA MET A 1 -10.54 -17.02 12.75
C MET A 1 -10.12 -15.66 12.21
N ARG A 2 -9.20 -14.96 12.88
CA ARG A 2 -8.63 -13.68 12.39
C ARG A 2 -7.51 -14.06 11.41
N ARG A 3 -7.64 -13.74 10.11
CA ARG A 3 -6.52 -13.94 9.16
C ARG A 3 -5.37 -13.06 9.62
N VAL A 4 -4.18 -13.64 9.74
CA VAL A 4 -2.94 -12.85 9.85
C VAL A 4 -2.81 -12.06 8.54
N PRO A 5 -2.76 -10.72 8.57
CA PRO A 5 -2.54 -9.96 7.35
C PRO A 5 -1.15 -10.33 6.79
N ALA A 6 -1.06 -10.60 5.49
CA ALA A 6 0.23 -10.73 4.82
C ALA A 6 1.08 -9.49 5.09
N SER A 7 2.41 -9.64 5.17
CA SER A 7 3.29 -8.48 5.27
C SER A 7 3.02 -7.54 4.09
N LEU A 8 2.96 -6.23 4.33
CA LEU A 8 2.74 -5.23 3.26
C LEU A 8 3.74 -5.39 2.12
N ALA A 9 4.98 -5.79 2.44
CA ALA A 9 6.04 -6.06 1.46
C ALA A 9 5.74 -7.26 0.53
N ASP A 10 4.84 -8.18 0.93
CA ASP A 10 4.48 -9.35 0.13
C ASP A 10 3.35 -9.05 -0.88
N LEU A 11 2.74 -7.86 -0.80
CA LEU A 11 1.65 -7.47 -1.68
C LEU A 11 2.22 -6.94 -3.00
N ARG A 12 1.87 -7.58 -4.13
CA ARG A 12 2.38 -7.19 -5.48
C ARG A 12 2.31 -5.70 -5.82
N PRO A 13 1.28 -4.93 -5.39
CA PRO A 13 1.23 -3.49 -5.63
C PRO A 13 2.34 -2.69 -4.92
N VAL A 14 3.01 -3.26 -3.92
CA VAL A 14 4.08 -2.65 -3.13
C VAL A 14 5.42 -3.05 -3.74
N ARG A 15 6.25 -2.05 -4.04
CA ARG A 15 7.61 -2.24 -4.58
C ARG A 15 8.66 -2.29 -3.49
N ASP A 16 8.46 -1.50 -2.44
CA ASP A 16 9.40 -1.36 -1.34
C ASP A 16 8.70 -0.82 -0.10
N VAL A 17 9.21 -1.21 1.08
CA VAL A 17 8.81 -0.66 2.38
C VAL A 17 10.08 -0.34 3.14
N ARG A 18 10.29 0.94 3.45
CA ARG A 18 11.50 1.42 4.11
C ARG A 18 11.16 2.45 5.18
N GLY A 19 11.92 2.48 6.27
CA GLY A 19 11.66 3.42 7.35
C GLY A 19 12.41 3.10 8.62
N GLN A 20 12.22 3.98 9.61
CA GLN A 20 12.79 3.84 10.94
C GLN A 20 11.84 4.42 11.99
N GLY A 21 11.67 3.72 13.11
CA GLY A 21 10.80 4.16 14.20
C GLY A 21 9.33 4.19 13.77
N HIS A 22 8.71 5.37 13.77
CA HIS A 22 7.32 5.62 13.37
C HIS A 22 7.21 6.28 11.99
N LEU A 23 8.28 6.30 11.19
CA LEU A 23 8.29 6.94 9.88
C LEU A 23 8.65 5.92 8.81
N TYR A 24 7.65 5.52 8.02
CA TYR A 24 7.81 4.55 6.93
C TYR A 24 7.31 5.11 5.60
N ALA A 25 8.01 4.80 4.52
CA ALA A 25 7.55 4.95 3.16
C ALA A 25 7.12 3.58 2.62
N VAL A 26 5.94 3.56 2.00
CA VAL A 26 5.44 2.43 1.20
C VAL A 26 5.43 2.87 -0.25
N GLU A 27 6.37 2.33 -1.03
CA GLU A 27 6.50 2.61 -2.45
C GLU A 27 5.62 1.66 -3.26
N LEU A 28 4.90 2.20 -4.24
CA LEU A 28 3.89 1.49 -5.00
C LEU A 28 4.34 1.26 -6.44
N ALA A 29 3.68 0.31 -7.10
CA ALA A 29 3.75 0.21 -8.55
C ALA A 29 3.17 1.49 -9.20
N PRO A 30 3.71 1.94 -10.36
CA PRO A 30 3.28 3.17 -10.99
C PRO A 30 1.77 3.23 -11.29
N GLY A 31 1.16 4.39 -11.08
CA GLY A 31 -0.26 4.65 -11.32
C GLY A 31 -1.21 4.17 -10.21
N LEU A 32 -0.69 3.77 -9.05
CA LEU A 32 -1.47 3.25 -7.93
C LEU A 32 -1.61 4.22 -6.75
N LEU A 33 -0.86 5.33 -6.72
CA LEU A 33 -0.90 6.30 -5.63
C LEU A 33 -2.32 6.83 -5.37
N TRP A 34 -2.94 7.47 -6.36
CA TRP A 34 -4.28 8.04 -6.17
C TRP A 34 -5.37 6.98 -5.94
N PRO A 35 -5.38 5.84 -6.66
CA PRO A 35 -6.25 4.72 -6.31
C PRO A 35 -6.06 4.19 -4.88
N LEU A 36 -4.84 4.22 -4.32
CA LEU A 36 -4.60 3.88 -2.91
C LEU A 36 -5.22 4.92 -1.98
N MET A 37 -5.02 6.22 -2.26
CA MET A 37 -5.57 7.31 -1.43
C MET A 37 -7.10 7.26 -1.36
N GLN A 38 -7.77 6.98 -2.49
CA GLN A 38 -9.23 6.79 -2.50
C GLN A 38 -9.68 5.59 -1.66
N GLU A 39 -8.89 4.52 -1.59
CA GLU A 39 -9.21 3.36 -0.74
C GLU A 39 -8.89 3.61 0.74
N ALA A 40 -7.85 4.39 1.02
CA ALA A 40 -7.49 4.84 2.35
C ALA A 40 -8.59 5.73 2.94
N GLU A 41 -9.11 6.68 2.16
CA GLU A 41 -10.21 7.56 2.55
C GLU A 41 -11.48 6.79 2.93
N LYS A 42 -11.85 5.75 2.16
CA LYS A 42 -12.99 4.86 2.49
C LYS A 42 -12.82 4.09 3.81
N ARG A 43 -11.63 4.10 4.39
CA ARG A 43 -11.25 3.43 5.65
C ARG A 43 -10.94 4.45 6.75
N ASP A 44 -11.35 5.70 6.56
CA ASP A 44 -11.17 6.81 7.51
C ASP A 44 -9.71 7.08 7.87
N VAL A 45 -8.78 6.85 6.93
CA VAL A 45 -7.35 7.15 7.09
C VAL A 45 -6.81 8.02 5.96
N PHE A 46 -5.86 8.88 6.31
CA PHE A 46 -5.14 9.74 5.38
C PHE A 46 -3.63 9.48 5.50
N PHE A 47 -2.96 9.34 4.37
CA PHE A 47 -1.50 9.17 4.29
C PHE A 47 -0.88 10.30 3.48
N TYR A 48 0.40 10.59 3.71
CA TYR A 48 1.09 11.64 2.97
C TYR A 48 1.60 11.10 1.64
N PRO A 49 1.08 11.57 0.48
CA PRO A 49 1.53 11.10 -0.81
C PRO A 49 2.94 11.62 -1.14
N PHE A 50 3.71 10.84 -1.88
CA PHE A 50 4.95 11.31 -2.50
C PHE A 50 5.08 10.84 -3.95
N THR A 51 5.81 11.63 -4.75
CA THR A 51 6.25 11.27 -6.11
C THR A 51 7.73 11.64 -6.27
N GLY A 52 8.47 10.93 -7.14
CA GLY A 52 9.87 11.26 -7.46
C GLY A 52 10.91 10.93 -6.37
N ALA A 53 10.56 10.09 -5.38
CA ALA A 53 11.48 9.64 -4.34
C ALA A 53 12.58 8.69 -4.86
N GLY A 54 13.73 8.64 -4.17
CA GLY A 54 14.78 7.65 -4.44
C GLY A 54 15.51 7.82 -5.79
N GLY A 55 15.46 9.01 -6.39
CA GLY A 55 16.14 9.30 -7.66
C GLY A 55 15.41 8.80 -8.91
N HIS A 56 14.21 8.22 -8.78
CA HIS A 56 13.41 7.77 -9.91
C HIS A 56 12.23 8.74 -10.15
N PRO A 57 12.15 9.43 -11.30
CA PRO A 57 11.15 10.49 -11.53
C PRO A 57 9.69 10.00 -11.57
N ARG A 58 9.49 8.68 -11.63
CA ARG A 58 8.17 8.03 -11.60
C ARG A 58 7.93 7.15 -10.37
N SER A 59 8.77 7.20 -9.34
CA SER A 59 8.42 6.54 -8.09
C SER A 59 7.25 7.29 -7.45
N GLU A 60 6.38 6.54 -6.80
CA GLU A 60 5.22 7.09 -6.12
C GLU A 60 4.83 6.18 -4.96
N GLY A 61 4.18 6.75 -3.95
CA GLY A 61 3.80 6.00 -2.77
C GLY A 61 3.28 6.90 -1.67
N ALA A 62 3.21 6.35 -0.46
CA ALA A 62 2.69 7.06 0.69
C ALA A 62 3.64 6.92 1.90
N VAL A 63 3.73 7.98 2.68
CA VAL A 63 4.38 7.97 3.99
C VAL A 63 3.33 7.65 5.06
N VAL A 64 3.67 6.69 5.91
CA VAL A 64 2.97 6.33 7.14
C VAL A 64 3.76 6.93 8.29
N ALA A 65 3.17 7.94 8.93
CA ALA A 65 3.77 8.69 10.03
C ALA A 65 2.72 8.93 11.12
N PRO A 66 2.37 7.90 11.92
CA PRO A 66 1.52 8.08 13.10
C PRO A 66 2.12 9.09 14.09
N ALA A 67 1.27 9.63 14.95
CA ALA A 67 1.72 10.47 16.05
C ALA A 67 2.68 9.67 16.95
N LEU A 68 3.69 10.33 17.54
CA LEU A 68 4.62 9.66 18.47
C LEU A 68 3.92 9.17 19.75
N THR A 69 2.71 9.66 20.03
CA THR A 69 1.85 9.22 21.13
C THR A 69 0.87 8.11 20.72
N SER A 70 0.92 7.64 19.46
CA SER A 70 0.04 6.57 18.98
C SER A 70 0.27 5.30 19.80
N THR A 71 -0.84 4.69 20.18
CA THR A 71 -0.89 3.42 20.89
C THR A 71 -0.69 2.25 19.92
N ALA A 72 -0.44 1.05 20.44
CA ALA A 72 -0.42 -0.15 19.60
C ALA A 72 -1.73 -0.36 18.83
N GLU A 73 -2.87 0.02 19.40
CA GLU A 73 -4.18 -0.07 18.73
C GLU A 73 -4.28 0.90 17.55
N ASP A 74 -3.77 2.13 17.69
CA ASP A 74 -3.70 3.09 16.58
C ASP A 74 -2.82 2.56 15.44
N ILE A 75 -1.68 1.95 15.78
CA ILE A 75 -0.77 1.34 14.80
C ILE A 75 -1.42 0.15 14.11
N ASP A 76 -2.11 -0.71 14.85
CA ASP A 76 -2.84 -1.86 14.29
C ASP A 76 -3.97 -1.39 13.35
N PHE A 77 -4.69 -0.33 13.73
CA PHE A 77 -5.72 0.27 12.89
C PHE A 77 -5.14 0.82 11.58
N LEU A 78 -4.09 1.66 11.66
CA LEU A 78 -3.44 2.23 10.48
C LEU A 78 -2.85 1.15 9.57
N THR A 79 -2.20 0.14 10.14
CA THR A 79 -1.61 -0.97 9.39
C THR A 79 -2.70 -1.79 8.71
N SER A 80 -3.80 -2.09 9.41
CA SER A 80 -4.94 -2.83 8.85
C SER A 80 -5.62 -2.06 7.71
N ALA A 81 -5.84 -0.75 7.89
CA ALA A 81 -6.42 0.10 6.87
C ALA A 81 -5.53 0.17 5.62
N LEU A 82 -4.22 0.35 5.80
CA LEU A 82 -3.25 0.36 4.70
C LEU A 82 -3.20 -0.99 3.96
N CYS A 83 -3.08 -2.10 4.69
CA CYS A 83 -3.12 -3.45 4.11
C CYS A 83 -4.40 -3.66 3.30
N GLY A 84 -5.55 -3.23 3.82
CA GLY A 84 -6.83 -3.30 3.14
C GLY A 84 -6.88 -2.47 1.87
N ALA A 85 -6.37 -1.24 1.92
CA ALA A 85 -6.32 -0.33 0.78
C ALA A 85 -5.40 -0.86 -0.34
N VAL A 86 -4.20 -1.34 0.01
CA VAL A 86 -3.27 -1.97 -0.94
C VAL A 86 -3.85 -3.24 -1.53
N SER A 87 -4.42 -4.11 -0.70
CA SER A 87 -5.00 -5.40 -1.16
C SER A 87 -6.10 -5.18 -2.18
N ALA A 88 -6.92 -4.13 -2.01
CA ALA A 88 -7.98 -3.75 -2.95
C ALA A 88 -7.43 -3.31 -4.33
N ARG A 89 -6.12 -3.09 -4.48
CA ARG A 89 -5.44 -2.75 -5.75
C ARG A 89 -4.77 -3.96 -6.41
N THR A 90 -4.82 -5.13 -5.79
CA THR A 90 -4.38 -6.37 -6.41
C THR A 90 -5.44 -6.78 -7.44
N LYS A 91 -5.22 -6.49 -8.74
CA LYS A 91 -6.02 -7.13 -9.78
C LYS A 91 -5.79 -8.65 -9.69
N PRO A 92 -6.82 -9.51 -9.83
CA PRO A 92 -6.59 -10.92 -10.08
C PRO A 92 -5.74 -11.03 -11.35
N SER A 93 -4.65 -11.79 -11.29
CA SER A 93 -3.85 -12.11 -12.47
C SER A 93 -4.78 -12.78 -13.48
N THR A 94 -5.04 -12.12 -14.61
CA THR A 94 -5.66 -12.77 -15.76
C THR A 94 -4.67 -13.77 -16.31
N ALA A 95 -4.73 -15.00 -15.80
CA ALA A 95 -4.02 -16.13 -16.37
C ALA A 95 -4.54 -16.39 -17.78
N GLY A 96 -3.63 -16.25 -18.75
CA GLY A 96 -3.68 -16.74 -20.13
C GLY A 96 -5.00 -17.28 -20.68
N GLY A 97 -5.73 -16.42 -21.39
CA GLY A 97 -6.65 -16.86 -22.43
C GLY A 97 -5.82 -17.44 -23.59
N ARG A 98 -5.73 -18.77 -23.62
CA ARG A 98 -5.15 -19.56 -24.71
C ARG A 98 -5.71 -19.11 -26.05
N GLY A 99 -4.83 -18.99 -27.04
CA GLY A 99 -5.21 -18.90 -28.43
C GLY A 99 -6.07 -20.11 -28.82
N GLN A 100 -7.01 -19.87 -29.73
CA GLN A 100 -7.73 -20.92 -30.42
C GLN A 100 -7.71 -20.56 -31.92
N PRO A 101 -7.19 -21.44 -32.79
CA PRO A 101 -7.26 -21.27 -34.23
C PRO A 101 -8.57 -21.87 -34.75
N THR A 102 -9.23 -21.16 -35.68
CA THR A 102 -9.98 -21.74 -36.80
C THR A 102 -9.85 -20.79 -37.98
#